data_AF-A0A924YUQ1-F1
#
_entry.id   AF-A0A924YUQ1-F1
#
_cell.length_a   1.000
_cell.length_b   1.000
_cell.length_c   1.000
_cell.angle_alpha   90.00
_cell.angle_beta   90.00
_cell.angle_gamma   90.00
#
_symmetry.space_group_name_H-M   'P 1'
#
loop_
_entity.id
_entity.type
_entity.pdbx_description
1 polymer ?
#
loop_
_entity_poly.entity_id
_entity_poly.type
_entity_poly.pdbx_seq_one_letter_code
_entity_poly.pdbx_strand_id
1 'polypeptide(L)'
;PESFGKKFRTDIDPLVARAKAEGFDNIDAFLDKQFGYPSMERLVNWRLYNNTGGGLMAELGSHQLDAASIFLNKVQPIACFGYGGKNYYGVKGIGTADQQSDDRDVDDHVYMTFEFPGPHYAADKNDVCIVTYSSINTNSFSGDPYGETVFGSRATLVMKQETEAMLYREGVGSSTTSADQRLYVLNGNDGQPAISASASLGPSKQSAVADIGKVSRGYTEEMEHFAHCIRTNNFGTIAEDGLRCPGEQGMKDAIMALSSNIAMKSKKRIVFKPEWFDPDNDAAPETDKELTG
;
A
#
# COMPACT_ATOMS: atom_id res chain seq x y z
N PRO A 1 1.15 33.33 -8.43
CA PRO A 1 1.74 31.97 -8.54
C PRO A 1 2.65 31.90 -9.77
N GLU A 2 3.85 31.37 -9.62
CA GLU A 2 4.71 31.05 -10.77
C GLU A 2 4.04 29.96 -11.62
N SER A 3 4.06 30.08 -12.95
CA SER A 3 3.44 29.07 -13.81
C SER A 3 4.20 27.75 -13.71
N PHE A 4 3.50 26.63 -13.84
CA PHE A 4 4.07 25.28 -13.76
C PHE A 4 5.31 25.11 -14.66
N GLY A 5 5.22 25.53 -15.92
CA GLY A 5 6.33 25.47 -16.87
C GLY A 5 7.54 26.32 -16.48
N LYS A 6 7.35 27.38 -15.68
CA LYS A 6 8.45 28.20 -15.17
C LYS A 6 9.10 27.57 -13.93
N LYS A 7 8.31 26.91 -13.08
CA LYS A 7 8.77 26.20 -11.88
C LYS A 7 9.64 24.98 -12.21
N PHE A 8 9.28 24.22 -13.24
CA PHE A 8 9.95 22.96 -13.63
C PHE A 8 10.78 23.07 -14.91
N ARG A 9 11.20 24.29 -15.25
CA ARG A 9 11.86 24.57 -16.53
C ARG A 9 13.11 23.74 -16.77
N THR A 10 13.93 23.54 -15.74
CA THR A 10 15.17 22.75 -15.82
C THR A 10 14.93 21.30 -16.20
N ASP A 11 13.77 20.75 -15.84
CA ASP A 11 13.40 19.36 -16.11
C ASP A 11 12.66 19.24 -17.46
N ILE A 12 11.91 20.28 -17.85
CA ILE A 12 11.13 20.33 -19.10
C ILE A 12 11.99 20.64 -20.33
N ASP A 13 12.92 21.59 -20.23
CA ASP A 13 13.71 22.07 -21.38
C ASP A 13 14.48 20.91 -22.09
N PRO A 14 15.10 19.94 -21.39
CA PRO A 14 15.72 18.77 -22.02
C PRO A 14 14.73 17.87 -22.76
N LEU A 15 13.52 17.69 -22.21
CA LEU A 15 12.47 16.89 -22.85
C LEU A 15 11.94 17.57 -24.12
N VAL A 16 11.80 18.90 -24.11
CA VAL A 16 11.43 19.68 -25.29
C VAL A 16 12.50 19.55 -26.38
N ALA A 17 13.79 19.64 -26.00
CA ALA A 17 14.89 19.47 -26.94
C ALA A 17 14.90 18.07 -27.57
N ARG A 18 14.64 17.03 -26.76
CA ARG A 18 14.51 15.65 -27.24
C ARG A 18 13.31 15.47 -28.17
N ALA A 19 12.14 15.97 -27.81
CA ALA A 19 10.95 15.93 -28.65
C ALA A 19 11.21 16.54 -30.05
N LYS A 20 11.89 17.68 -30.08
CA LYS A 20 12.29 18.34 -31.33
C LYS A 20 13.30 17.52 -32.13
N ALA A 21 14.29 16.91 -31.46
CA ALA A 21 15.27 16.06 -32.12
C ALA A 21 14.64 14.79 -32.75
N GLU A 22 13.59 14.27 -32.13
CA GLU A 22 12.80 13.13 -32.62
C GLU A 22 11.71 13.53 -33.64
N GLY A 23 11.60 14.82 -33.98
CA GLY A 23 10.70 15.31 -35.04
C GLY A 23 9.25 15.51 -34.60
N PHE A 24 8.98 15.67 -33.30
CA PHE A 24 7.65 15.98 -32.79
C PHE A 24 7.37 17.50 -32.79
N ASP A 25 6.12 17.86 -33.08
CA ASP A 25 5.67 19.26 -33.16
C ASP A 25 5.65 19.95 -31.79
N ASN A 26 5.39 19.20 -30.72
CA ASN A 26 5.38 19.68 -29.34
C ASN A 26 5.70 18.54 -28.36
N ILE A 27 5.98 18.90 -27.12
CA ILE A 27 6.34 17.95 -26.05
C ILE A 27 5.18 17.01 -25.70
N ASP A 28 3.94 17.47 -25.72
CA ASP A 28 2.79 16.64 -25.34
C ASP A 28 2.59 15.48 -26.33
N ALA A 29 2.73 15.73 -27.64
CA ALA A 29 2.69 14.69 -28.67
C ALA A 29 3.83 13.67 -28.53
N PHE A 30 5.01 14.13 -28.10
CA PHE A 30 6.13 13.26 -27.77
C PHE A 30 5.84 12.40 -26.55
N LEU A 31 5.31 12.98 -25.47
CA LEU A 31 4.97 12.27 -24.24
C LEU A 31 3.87 11.23 -24.45
N ASP A 32 2.82 11.57 -25.19
CA ASP A 32 1.71 10.68 -25.45
C ASP A 32 2.17 9.47 -26.27
N LYS A 33 2.92 9.71 -27.35
CA LYS A 33 3.37 8.64 -28.25
C LYS A 33 4.45 7.74 -27.65
N GLN A 34 5.40 8.32 -26.89
CA GLN A 34 6.54 7.55 -26.36
C GLN A 34 6.27 6.93 -25.00
N PHE A 35 5.41 7.56 -24.20
CA PHE A 35 5.24 7.20 -22.79
C PHE A 35 3.77 7.08 -22.35
N GLY A 36 2.80 7.40 -23.21
CA GLY A 36 1.37 7.31 -22.88
C GLY A 36 0.86 8.41 -21.96
N TYR A 37 1.59 9.53 -21.81
CA TYR A 37 1.17 10.68 -21.00
C TYR A 37 0.66 11.81 -21.89
N PRO A 38 -0.62 12.22 -21.79
CA PRO A 38 -1.20 13.22 -22.68
C PRO A 38 -0.58 14.62 -22.58
N SER A 39 0.10 14.93 -21.47
CA SER A 39 0.76 16.22 -21.26
C SER A 39 1.81 16.15 -20.16
N MET A 40 2.65 17.19 -20.07
CA MET A 40 3.58 17.37 -18.94
C MET A 40 2.89 17.38 -17.57
N GLU A 41 1.69 17.96 -17.48
CA GLU A 41 0.91 17.95 -16.24
C GLU A 41 0.44 16.54 -15.89
N ARG A 42 -0.03 15.76 -16.87
CA ARG A 42 -0.41 14.36 -16.68
C ARG A 42 0.77 13.47 -16.33
N LEU A 43 1.97 13.78 -16.83
CA LEU A 43 3.20 13.11 -16.43
C LEU A 43 3.54 13.36 -14.95
N VAL A 44 3.44 14.61 -14.48
CA VAL A 44 3.74 14.93 -13.08
C VAL A 44 2.66 14.43 -12.12
N ASN A 45 1.40 14.54 -12.51
CA ASN A 45 0.24 14.11 -11.72
C ASN A 45 -0.20 12.68 -12.07
N TRP A 46 0.68 11.85 -12.61
CA TRP A 46 0.33 10.53 -13.14
C TRP A 46 -0.44 9.64 -12.15
N ARG A 47 -0.09 9.73 -10.86
CA ARG A 47 -0.74 8.97 -9.77
C ARG A 47 -2.24 9.27 -9.60
N LEU A 48 -2.69 10.43 -10.09
CA LEU A 48 -4.08 10.88 -9.97
C LEU A 48 -4.99 10.33 -11.07
N TYR A 49 -4.45 9.53 -12.00
CA TYR A 49 -5.22 9.04 -13.14
C TYR A 49 -5.16 7.52 -13.29
N ASN A 50 -6.30 6.89 -13.57
CA ASN A 50 -6.44 5.44 -13.63
C ASN A 50 -5.54 4.81 -14.70
N ASN A 51 -5.35 5.48 -15.83
CA ASN A 51 -4.56 4.97 -16.95
C ASN A 51 -3.05 4.88 -16.66
N THR A 52 -2.56 5.58 -15.64
CA THR A 52 -1.13 5.68 -15.34
C THR A 52 -0.79 5.33 -13.89
N GLY A 53 -1.70 5.54 -12.94
CA GLY A 53 -1.47 5.37 -11.50
C GLY A 53 -2.16 4.18 -10.84
N GLY A 54 -3.24 3.63 -11.40
CA GLY A 54 -3.98 2.52 -10.78
C GLY A 54 -4.69 2.85 -9.45
N GLY A 55 -4.64 4.09 -8.98
CA GLY A 55 -5.38 4.58 -7.81
C GLY A 55 -4.84 4.10 -6.46
N LEU A 56 -5.61 4.35 -5.40
CA LEU A 56 -5.16 4.18 -4.02
C LEU A 56 -4.79 2.74 -3.65
N MET A 57 -5.43 1.74 -4.26
CA MET A 57 -5.08 0.33 -4.02
C MET A 57 -3.70 -0.02 -4.58
N ALA A 58 -3.34 0.51 -5.74
CA ALA A 58 -2.02 0.28 -6.33
C ALA A 58 -0.93 1.02 -5.55
N GLU A 59 -1.20 2.27 -5.16
CA GLU A 59 -0.23 3.16 -4.51
C GLU A 59 0.03 2.83 -3.04
N LEU A 60 -1.02 2.65 -2.24
CA LEU A 60 -0.93 2.47 -0.79
C LEU A 60 -1.47 1.12 -0.31
N GLY A 61 -2.44 0.55 -1.03
CA GLY A 61 -3.07 -0.71 -0.66
C GLY A 61 -2.12 -1.89 -0.72
N SER A 62 -1.28 -1.96 -1.76
CA SER A 62 -0.29 -3.02 -1.96
C SER A 62 0.62 -3.22 -0.74
N HIS A 63 1.25 -2.15 -0.25
CA HIS A 63 2.12 -2.18 0.93
C HIS A 63 1.40 -2.66 2.19
N GLN A 64 0.23 -2.09 2.46
CA GLN A 64 -0.52 -2.40 3.68
C GLN A 64 -1.07 -3.84 3.67
N LEU A 65 -1.38 -4.37 2.49
CA LEU A 65 -1.85 -5.74 2.32
C LEU A 65 -0.70 -6.76 2.42
N ASP A 66 0.50 -6.46 1.90
CA ASP A 66 1.67 -7.32 2.14
C ASP A 66 2.00 -7.35 3.63
N ALA A 67 2.00 -6.19 4.31
CA ALA A 67 2.21 -6.10 5.75
C ALA A 67 1.16 -6.91 6.54
N ALA A 68 -0.12 -6.80 6.18
CA ALA A 68 -1.18 -7.60 6.78
C ALA A 68 -0.98 -9.11 6.51
N SER A 69 -0.48 -9.47 5.32
CA SER A 69 -0.23 -10.86 4.94
C SER A 69 0.83 -11.53 5.83
N ILE A 70 1.78 -10.77 6.41
CA ILE A 70 2.78 -11.29 7.35
C ILE A 70 2.10 -11.91 8.58
N PHE A 71 1.07 -11.25 9.13
CA PHE A 71 0.31 -11.80 10.27
C PHE A 71 -0.50 -13.04 9.90
N LEU A 72 -0.78 -13.24 8.62
CA LEU A 72 -1.57 -14.34 8.08
C LEU A 72 -0.70 -15.45 7.47
N ASN A 73 0.62 -15.46 7.72
CA ASN A 73 1.58 -16.40 7.14
C ASN A 73 1.61 -16.39 5.60
N LYS A 74 1.35 -15.24 4.98
CA LYS A 74 1.40 -15.03 3.52
C LYS A 74 0.52 -16.01 2.72
N VAL A 75 -0.62 -16.42 3.30
CA VAL A 75 -1.61 -17.23 2.61
C VAL A 75 -2.33 -16.42 1.52
N GLN A 76 -2.76 -17.09 0.46
CA GLN A 76 -3.52 -16.46 -0.62
C GLN A 76 -4.92 -16.06 -0.13
N PRO A 77 -5.42 -14.85 -0.46
CA PRO A 77 -6.78 -14.45 -0.13
C PRO A 77 -7.82 -15.29 -0.88
N ILE A 78 -9.00 -15.48 -0.27
CA ILE A 78 -10.16 -16.15 -0.85
C ILE A 78 -10.92 -15.20 -1.77
N ALA A 79 -11.24 -14.00 -1.27
CA ALA A 79 -12.03 -13.03 -2.00
C ALA A 79 -11.81 -11.60 -1.50
N CYS A 80 -12.20 -10.62 -2.32
CA CYS A 80 -12.29 -9.22 -1.94
C CYS A 80 -13.59 -8.57 -2.41
N PHE A 81 -14.05 -7.56 -1.69
CA PHE A 81 -15.16 -6.70 -2.06
C PHE A 81 -15.07 -5.36 -1.33
N GLY A 82 -15.68 -4.32 -1.86
CA GLY A 82 -15.63 -3.02 -1.22
C GLY A 82 -16.21 -1.88 -2.03
N TYR A 83 -15.91 -0.67 -1.57
CA TYR A 83 -16.32 0.59 -2.15
C TYR A 83 -15.09 1.41 -2.53
N GLY A 84 -15.11 1.95 -3.75
CA GLY A 84 -14.20 2.99 -4.21
C GLY A 84 -15.02 4.10 -4.84
N GLY A 85 -14.65 5.35 -4.56
CA GLY A 85 -15.29 6.48 -5.20
C GLY A 85 -14.57 7.80 -5.00
N LYS A 86 -15.01 8.79 -5.78
CA LYS A 86 -14.72 10.21 -5.56
C LYS A 86 -15.80 10.81 -4.66
N ASN A 87 -15.43 11.06 -3.42
CA ASN A 87 -16.32 11.62 -2.39
C ASN A 87 -15.99 13.08 -2.06
N TYR A 88 -14.89 13.62 -2.59
CA TYR A 88 -14.47 15.00 -2.33
C TYR A 88 -13.98 15.73 -3.58
N TYR A 89 -12.98 15.17 -4.27
CA TYR A 89 -12.42 15.80 -5.47
C TYR A 89 -13.33 15.61 -6.67
N GLY A 90 -13.64 16.70 -7.38
CA GLY A 90 -14.60 16.70 -8.47
C GLY A 90 -16.07 16.56 -8.01
N VAL A 91 -16.36 16.72 -6.72
CA VAL A 91 -17.71 16.57 -6.16
C VAL A 91 -18.37 17.93 -5.93
N LYS A 92 -19.48 18.17 -6.63
CA LYS A 92 -20.23 19.43 -6.55
C LYS A 92 -20.67 19.75 -5.11
N GLY A 93 -20.33 20.95 -4.64
CA GLY A 93 -20.74 21.47 -3.34
C GLY A 93 -19.87 21.02 -2.16
N ILE A 94 -18.79 20.27 -2.41
CA ILE A 94 -17.83 19.81 -1.40
C ILE A 94 -16.46 20.43 -1.71
N GLY A 95 -15.81 21.03 -0.71
CA GLY A 95 -14.50 21.66 -0.88
C GLY A 95 -14.53 23.03 -1.60
N THR A 96 -13.34 23.56 -1.90
CA THR A 96 -13.13 24.82 -2.62
C THR A 96 -13.43 24.68 -4.12
N ALA A 97 -13.52 25.80 -4.85
CA ALA A 97 -13.77 25.78 -6.28
C ALA A 97 -12.74 24.93 -7.05
N ASP A 98 -11.46 25.04 -6.70
CA ASP A 98 -10.38 24.28 -7.34
C ASP A 98 -10.52 22.77 -7.10
N GLN A 99 -10.91 22.35 -5.89
CA GLN A 99 -11.14 20.94 -5.54
C GLN A 99 -12.35 20.36 -6.29
N GLN A 100 -13.37 21.18 -6.53
CA GLN A 100 -14.54 20.79 -7.31
C GLN A 100 -14.24 20.71 -8.81
N SER A 101 -13.27 21.47 -9.30
CA SER A 101 -12.79 21.40 -10.69
C SER A 101 -11.66 20.41 -10.93
N ASP A 102 -11.21 19.71 -9.88
CA ASP A 102 -10.15 18.70 -9.97
C ASP A 102 -10.58 17.55 -10.89
N ASP A 103 -9.75 17.27 -11.89
CA ASP A 103 -10.05 16.36 -12.99
C ASP A 103 -9.56 14.93 -12.77
N ARG A 104 -9.03 14.61 -11.58
CA ARG A 104 -8.62 13.24 -11.22
C ARG A 104 -9.76 12.25 -11.44
N ASP A 105 -9.43 11.06 -11.91
CA ASP A 105 -10.39 9.99 -12.15
C ASP A 105 -10.16 8.76 -11.26
N VAL A 106 -9.09 8.74 -10.47
CA VAL A 106 -8.88 7.77 -9.38
C VAL A 106 -9.83 8.06 -8.21
N ASP A 107 -10.15 7.01 -7.47
CA ASP A 107 -10.92 7.11 -6.24
C ASP A 107 -10.13 7.85 -5.13
N ASP A 108 -10.81 8.71 -4.36
CA ASP A 108 -10.21 9.44 -3.24
C ASP A 108 -10.58 8.85 -1.87
N HIS A 109 -11.54 7.92 -1.85
CA HIS A 109 -11.89 7.09 -0.71
C HIS A 109 -12.07 5.64 -1.15
N VAL A 110 -11.35 4.75 -0.50
CA VAL A 110 -11.41 3.31 -0.72
C VAL A 110 -11.67 2.61 0.61
N TYR A 111 -12.60 1.67 0.61
CA TYR A 111 -12.92 0.78 1.72
C TYR A 111 -13.05 -0.64 1.20
N MET A 112 -12.12 -1.51 1.57
CA MET A 112 -12.06 -2.89 1.11
C MET A 112 -12.18 -3.87 2.27
N THR A 113 -12.79 -5.00 1.99
CA THR A 113 -12.81 -6.17 2.86
C THR A 113 -12.23 -7.35 2.10
N PHE A 114 -11.26 -8.02 2.72
CA PHE A 114 -10.61 -9.23 2.20
C PHE A 114 -10.92 -10.39 3.13
N GLU A 115 -11.17 -11.54 2.51
CA GLU A 115 -11.35 -12.81 3.20
C GLU A 115 -10.08 -13.63 3.02
N PHE A 116 -9.45 -14.03 4.12
CA PHE A 116 -8.28 -14.90 4.12
C PHE A 116 -8.60 -16.24 4.79
N PRO A 117 -8.02 -17.35 4.30
CA PRO A 117 -8.21 -18.64 4.92
C PRO A 117 -7.47 -18.70 6.26
N GLY A 118 -8.15 -19.14 7.31
CA GLY A 118 -7.50 -19.51 8.56
C GLY A 118 -6.77 -20.88 8.46
N PRO A 119 -6.01 -21.26 9.50
CA PRO A 119 -5.20 -22.49 9.51
C PRO A 119 -5.97 -23.79 9.23
N HIS A 120 -7.27 -23.81 9.50
CA HIS A 120 -8.15 -24.97 9.37
C HIS A 120 -9.20 -24.81 8.25
N TYR A 121 -9.09 -23.77 7.41
CA TYR A 121 -10.06 -23.47 6.35
C TYR A 121 -10.32 -24.61 5.35
N ALA A 122 -9.33 -25.50 5.17
CA ALA A 122 -9.51 -26.70 4.35
C ALA A 122 -10.59 -27.64 4.89
N ALA A 123 -10.66 -27.80 6.23
CA ALA A 123 -11.61 -28.67 6.91
C ALA A 123 -12.89 -27.94 7.35
N ASP A 124 -12.78 -26.66 7.72
CA ASP A 124 -13.90 -25.83 8.17
C ASP A 124 -13.96 -24.51 7.39
N LYS A 125 -14.98 -24.36 6.54
CA LYS A 125 -15.17 -23.15 5.72
C LYS A 125 -15.59 -21.92 6.52
N ASN A 126 -15.82 -22.04 7.82
CA ASN A 126 -16.05 -20.92 8.71
C ASN A 126 -14.75 -20.31 9.28
N ASP A 127 -13.61 -20.99 9.14
CA ASP A 127 -12.31 -20.48 9.59
C ASP A 127 -11.75 -19.43 8.62
N VAL A 128 -12.31 -18.23 8.68
CA VAL A 128 -11.98 -17.10 7.81
C VAL A 128 -11.51 -15.92 8.65
N CYS A 129 -10.36 -15.36 8.28
CA CYS A 129 -9.88 -14.09 8.83
C CYS A 129 -10.33 -12.95 7.91
N ILE A 130 -10.89 -11.90 8.50
CA ILE A 130 -11.33 -10.71 7.77
C ILE A 130 -10.29 -9.60 7.94
N VAL A 131 -9.83 -9.06 6.82
CA VAL A 131 -8.98 -7.87 6.78
C VAL A 131 -9.77 -6.73 6.17
N THR A 132 -9.95 -5.65 6.92
CA THR A 132 -10.57 -4.42 6.43
C THR A 132 -9.50 -3.37 6.17
N TYR A 133 -9.54 -2.77 4.99
CA TYR A 133 -8.63 -1.71 4.58
C TYR A 133 -9.42 -0.44 4.27
N SER A 134 -8.91 0.71 4.69
CA SER A 134 -9.47 2.01 4.31
C SER A 134 -8.36 2.99 3.97
N SER A 135 -8.53 3.75 2.90
CA SER A 135 -7.60 4.78 2.47
C SER A 135 -8.37 5.99 1.95
N ILE A 136 -8.05 7.17 2.50
CA ILE A 136 -8.81 8.40 2.32
C ILE A 136 -7.85 9.58 2.16
N ASN A 137 -7.99 10.36 1.09
CA ASN A 137 -7.07 11.45 0.76
C ASN A 137 -7.47 12.84 1.30
N THR A 138 -8.48 12.91 2.18
CA THR A 138 -9.23 14.16 2.44
C THR A 138 -9.26 14.58 3.90
N ASN A 139 -8.64 13.79 4.77
CA ASN A 139 -8.51 14.12 6.17
C ASN A 139 -7.06 14.00 6.61
N SER A 140 -6.69 14.80 7.60
CA SER A 140 -5.33 14.85 8.15
C SER A 140 -5.25 14.17 9.51
N PHE A 141 -6.18 13.26 9.84
CA PHE A 141 -6.37 12.70 11.18
C PHE A 141 -5.02 12.30 11.80
N SER A 142 -4.52 13.23 12.63
CA SER A 142 -3.28 13.26 13.42
C SER A 142 -1.97 12.73 12.81
N GLY A 143 -1.58 13.23 11.63
CA GLY A 143 -0.18 13.11 11.17
C GLY A 143 0.24 11.68 10.79
N ASP A 144 -0.62 10.99 10.03
CA ASP A 144 -0.42 9.64 9.51
C ASP A 144 -0.24 8.53 10.58
N PRO A 145 -1.21 8.28 11.47
CA PRO A 145 -1.25 7.04 12.22
C PRO A 145 -1.71 5.89 11.30
N TYR A 146 -0.98 5.64 10.21
CA TYR A 146 -1.14 4.36 9.50
C TYR A 146 -0.64 3.25 10.42
N GLY A 147 -1.21 2.06 10.25
CA GLY A 147 -0.83 0.88 11.01
C GLY A 147 -1.96 -0.12 11.13
N GLU A 148 -1.61 -1.29 11.60
CA GLU A 148 -2.47 -2.45 11.67
C GLU A 148 -3.09 -2.55 13.06
N THR A 149 -4.39 -2.83 13.10
CA THR A 149 -5.02 -3.32 14.32
C THR A 149 -5.33 -4.81 14.16
N VAL A 150 -4.67 -5.63 14.96
CA VAL A 150 -4.82 -7.08 14.95
C VAL A 150 -5.69 -7.48 16.15
N PHE A 151 -6.87 -8.01 15.86
CA PHE A 151 -7.81 -8.49 16.87
C PHE A 151 -7.62 -9.98 17.10
N GLY A 152 -7.08 -10.34 18.28
CA GLY A 152 -6.94 -11.73 18.70
C GLY A 152 -7.92 -12.09 19.83
N SER A 153 -8.14 -13.38 20.05
CA SER A 153 -9.01 -13.88 21.13
C SER A 153 -8.48 -13.63 22.55
N ARG A 154 -7.23 -13.19 22.69
CA ARG A 154 -6.55 -12.97 23.97
C ARG A 154 -6.06 -11.53 24.16
N ALA A 155 -5.92 -10.80 23.07
CA ALA A 155 -5.47 -9.41 23.08
C ALA A 155 -5.73 -8.76 21.73
N THR A 156 -5.83 -7.44 21.74
CA THR A 156 -5.77 -6.59 20.55
C THR A 156 -4.42 -5.89 20.51
N LEU A 157 -3.74 -5.95 19.36
CA LEU A 157 -2.52 -5.19 19.09
C LEU A 157 -2.86 -4.05 18.14
N VAL A 158 -2.51 -2.82 18.51
CA VAL A 158 -2.61 -1.64 17.65
C VAL A 158 -1.19 -1.19 17.33
N MET A 159 -0.76 -1.38 16.10
CA MET A 159 0.48 -0.85 15.55
C MET A 159 0.24 0.55 14.97
N LYS A 160 1.19 1.44 15.17
CA LYS A 160 1.17 2.79 14.60
C LYS A 160 2.56 3.15 14.10
N GLN A 161 2.63 3.57 12.83
CA GLN A 161 3.85 4.04 12.16
C GLN A 161 5.06 3.11 12.36
N GLU A 162 4.81 1.79 12.48
CA GLU A 162 5.85 0.78 12.74
C GLU A 162 6.71 1.01 14.01
N THR A 163 6.36 2.00 14.84
CA THR A 163 7.19 2.54 15.92
C THR A 163 6.51 2.51 17.29
N GLU A 164 5.18 2.52 17.31
CA GLU A 164 4.39 2.43 18.53
C GLU A 164 3.49 1.21 18.46
N ALA A 165 3.46 0.42 19.52
CA ALA A 165 2.62 -0.77 19.64
C ALA A 165 1.82 -0.69 20.94
N MET A 166 0.49 -0.72 20.85
CA MET A 166 -0.38 -0.76 22.03
C MET A 166 -1.00 -2.15 22.12
N LEU A 167 -0.78 -2.82 23.25
CA LEU A 167 -1.31 -4.15 23.51
C LEU A 167 -2.41 -4.06 24.58
N TYR A 168 -3.63 -4.43 24.17
CA TYR A 168 -4.81 -4.49 25.02
C TYR A 168 -5.11 -5.95 25.31
N ARG A 169 -4.77 -6.44 26.50
CA ARG A 169 -5.02 -7.85 26.85
C ARG A 169 -6.47 -8.04 27.27
N GLU A 170 -7.09 -9.14 26.84
CA GLU A 170 -8.38 -9.55 27.37
C GLU A 170 -8.26 -9.90 28.85
N GLY A 171 -9.32 -9.62 29.61
CA GLY A 171 -9.41 -9.98 31.02
C GLY A 171 -9.31 -11.50 31.23
N VAL A 172 -8.58 -11.94 32.26
CA VAL A 172 -8.44 -13.35 32.64
C VAL A 172 -9.11 -13.62 33.98
N GLY A 173 -9.96 -14.65 34.06
CA GLY A 173 -10.65 -15.02 35.29
C GLY A 173 -11.82 -14.08 35.62
N SER A 174 -11.86 -13.55 36.85
CA SER A 174 -12.94 -12.67 37.32
C SER A 174 -12.74 -11.19 37.01
N SER A 175 -11.61 -10.79 36.42
CA SER A 175 -11.38 -9.41 36.01
C SER A 175 -11.92 -9.20 34.60
N THR A 176 -12.96 -8.38 34.47
CA THR A 176 -13.55 -7.98 33.17
C THR A 176 -12.82 -6.80 32.52
N THR A 177 -11.74 -6.31 33.14
CA THR A 177 -11.02 -5.11 32.72
C THR A 177 -9.69 -5.47 32.06
N SER A 178 -9.53 -5.04 30.80
CA SER A 178 -8.29 -5.12 30.05
C SER A 178 -7.22 -4.24 30.71
N ALA A 179 -6.02 -4.78 30.91
CA ALA A 179 -4.88 -3.99 31.33
C ALA A 179 -4.16 -3.45 30.08
N ASP A 180 -4.22 -2.13 29.89
CA ASP A 180 -3.57 -1.45 28.77
C ASP A 180 -2.04 -1.47 28.95
N GLN A 181 -1.32 -2.04 27.98
CA GLN A 181 0.14 -1.98 27.92
C GLN A 181 0.57 -1.22 26.67
N ARG A 182 1.22 -0.07 26.84
CA ARG A 182 1.85 0.66 25.73
C ARG A 182 3.31 0.24 25.61
N LEU A 183 3.67 -0.25 24.44
CA LEU A 183 5.02 -0.65 24.06
C LEU A 183 5.53 0.36 23.01
N TYR A 184 6.71 0.90 23.26
CA TYR A 184 7.37 1.81 22.31
C TYR A 184 8.60 1.12 21.73
N VAL A 185 8.81 1.27 20.42
CA VAL A 185 10.04 0.87 19.75
C VAL A 185 11.09 1.96 19.97
N LEU A 186 11.89 1.82 21.03
CA LEU A 186 13.02 2.72 21.30
C LEU A 186 14.33 1.97 21.05
N ASN A 187 15.22 2.55 20.24
CA ASN A 187 16.59 2.04 20.18
C ASN A 187 17.26 2.23 21.55
N GLY A 188 17.99 1.20 21.99
CA GLY A 188 18.79 1.24 23.20
C GLY A 188 19.64 2.51 23.29
N ASN A 189 19.55 3.15 24.45
CA ASN A 189 20.38 4.21 25.01
C ASN A 189 20.22 5.70 24.65
N ASP A 190 19.40 6.15 23.68
CA ASP A 190 19.36 7.62 23.45
C ASP A 190 17.99 8.26 23.17
N GLY A 191 16.88 7.60 23.48
CA GLY A 191 15.56 8.26 23.54
C GLY A 191 15.15 9.02 22.27
N GLN A 192 15.74 8.66 21.12
CA GLN A 192 15.39 9.16 19.80
C GLN A 192 14.68 8.04 19.01
N PRO A 193 13.68 8.38 18.17
CA PRO A 193 12.99 7.43 17.32
C PRO A 193 13.97 6.67 16.42
N ALA A 194 13.77 5.36 16.31
CA ALA A 194 14.66 4.44 15.60
C ALA A 194 14.25 4.20 14.14
N ILE A 195 13.71 5.19 13.43
CA ILE A 195 13.66 5.24 11.95
C ILE A 195 13.58 6.71 11.54
N SER A 196 14.39 7.13 10.57
CA SER A 196 14.34 8.48 10.01
C SER A 196 13.65 8.41 8.64
N ALA A 197 12.34 8.62 8.64
CA ALA A 197 11.59 9.03 7.47
C ALA A 197 10.57 10.09 7.90
N SER A 198 10.92 11.34 7.60
CA SER A 198 10.16 12.58 7.83
C SER A 198 10.22 13.20 9.24
N ALA A 199 10.36 14.53 9.23
CA ALA A 199 10.49 15.39 10.39
C ALA A 199 9.13 15.61 11.06
N SER A 200 8.85 14.92 12.16
CA SER A 200 7.77 15.30 13.07
C SER A 200 8.06 14.86 14.50
N LEU A 201 7.62 15.71 15.42
CA LEU A 201 8.02 15.85 16.82
C LEU A 201 7.85 14.54 17.63
N GLY A 202 8.92 14.16 18.35
CA GLY A 202 9.01 12.90 19.09
C GLY A 202 8.10 12.80 20.35
N PRO A 203 7.69 11.58 20.75
CA PRO A 203 6.83 11.36 21.93
C PRO A 203 7.54 11.54 23.29
N SER A 204 6.77 11.87 24.35
CA SER A 204 7.26 12.09 25.72
C SER A 204 7.15 10.85 26.64
N LYS A 205 8.07 10.79 27.62
CA LYS A 205 8.56 9.61 28.39
C LYS A 205 7.64 9.09 29.52
N GLN A 206 6.57 8.37 29.24
CA GLN A 206 5.89 7.62 30.31
C GLN A 206 5.19 6.35 29.82
N SER A 207 5.97 5.32 29.46
CA SER A 207 5.48 3.98 29.15
C SER A 207 6.57 2.93 29.35
N ALA A 208 6.16 1.69 29.62
CA ALA A 208 7.08 0.56 29.81
C ALA A 208 7.80 0.27 28.48
N VAL A 209 9.11 0.46 28.46
CA VAL A 209 9.95 0.19 27.29
C VAL A 209 10.26 -1.31 27.29
N ALA A 210 9.77 -2.04 26.29
CA ALA A 210 10.22 -3.40 26.03
C ALA A 210 11.51 -3.33 25.19
N ASP A 211 12.55 -4.04 25.61
CA ASP A 211 13.74 -4.26 24.79
C ASP A 211 13.38 -5.24 23.66
N ILE A 212 13.23 -4.71 22.46
CA ILE A 212 12.86 -5.42 21.23
C ILE A 212 14.09 -5.84 20.41
N GLY A 213 15.30 -5.65 20.96
CA GLY A 213 16.54 -6.01 20.27
C GLY A 213 16.88 -5.07 19.12
N LYS A 214 17.59 -5.59 18.10
CA LYS A 214 18.06 -4.79 16.96
C LYS A 214 16.88 -4.41 16.06
N VAL A 215 16.54 -3.12 16.04
CA VAL A 215 15.52 -2.56 15.14
C VAL A 215 15.99 -2.70 13.68
N SER A 216 15.08 -3.10 12.80
CA SER A 216 15.32 -3.18 11.35
C SER A 216 15.75 -1.83 10.79
N ARG A 217 16.67 -1.83 9.81
CA ARG A 217 17.08 -0.62 9.08
C ARG A 217 16.24 -0.36 7.82
N GLY A 218 15.10 -1.06 7.70
CA GLY A 218 14.17 -0.93 6.58
C GLY A 218 14.87 -1.13 5.23
N TYR A 219 14.73 -0.14 4.35
CA TYR A 219 15.31 -0.15 2.99
C TYR A 219 16.81 -0.47 2.94
N THR A 220 17.58 -0.09 3.96
CA THR A 220 19.03 -0.38 3.96
C THR A 220 19.28 -1.89 3.99
N GLU A 221 18.53 -2.63 4.82
CA GLU A 221 18.67 -4.08 4.94
C GLU A 221 18.14 -4.81 3.71
N GLU A 222 17.05 -4.32 3.13
CA GLU A 222 16.51 -4.86 1.88
C GLU A 222 17.51 -4.73 0.72
N MET A 223 18.08 -3.53 0.53
CA MET A 223 19.07 -3.28 -0.53
C MET A 223 20.38 -4.05 -0.31
N GLU A 224 20.86 -4.13 0.93
CA GLU A 224 22.05 -4.93 1.28
C GLU A 224 21.82 -6.41 0.99
N HIS A 225 20.65 -6.93 1.35
CA HIS A 225 20.30 -8.33 1.10
C HIS A 225 20.17 -8.63 -0.39
N PHE A 226 19.51 -7.75 -1.16
CA PHE A 226 19.43 -7.86 -2.61
C PHE A 226 20.83 -7.87 -3.26
N ALA A 227 21.69 -6.93 -2.88
CA ALA A 227 23.06 -6.88 -3.36
C ALA A 227 23.89 -8.10 -2.95
N HIS A 228 23.64 -8.66 -1.76
CA HIS A 228 24.27 -9.89 -1.29
C HIS A 228 23.88 -11.09 -2.17
N CYS A 229 22.59 -11.31 -2.41
CA CYS A 229 22.08 -12.38 -3.27
C CYS A 229 22.69 -12.32 -4.68
N ILE A 230 22.80 -11.12 -5.28
CA ILE A 230 23.48 -10.93 -6.57
C ILE A 230 24.96 -11.33 -6.49
N ARG A 231 25.68 -10.88 -5.45
CA ARG A 231 27.11 -11.17 -5.30
C ARG A 231 27.40 -12.65 -5.07
N THR A 232 26.50 -13.36 -4.42
CA THR A 232 26.67 -14.78 -4.10
C THR A 232 26.00 -15.71 -5.12
N ASN A 233 25.36 -15.16 -6.16
CA ASN A 233 24.53 -15.92 -7.11
C ASN A 233 23.43 -16.74 -6.41
N ASN A 234 22.95 -16.29 -5.26
CA ASN A 234 21.86 -16.95 -4.55
C ASN A 234 20.51 -16.36 -4.98
N PHE A 235 19.92 -16.96 -6.01
CA PHE A 235 18.57 -16.66 -6.49
C PHE A 235 17.55 -17.74 -6.07
N GLY A 236 17.89 -18.52 -5.05
CA GLY A 236 17.01 -19.56 -4.51
C GLY A 236 15.79 -19.00 -3.80
N THR A 237 14.99 -19.90 -3.25
CA THR A 237 13.81 -19.56 -2.46
C THR A 237 14.20 -19.02 -1.08
N ILE A 238 13.23 -18.44 -0.34
CA ILE A 238 13.44 -18.01 1.05
C ILE A 238 13.95 -19.17 1.93
N ALA A 239 13.52 -20.40 1.66
CA ALA A 239 13.97 -21.60 2.39
C ALA A 239 15.44 -21.96 2.13
N GLU A 240 16.00 -21.49 1.02
CA GLU A 240 17.39 -21.69 0.59
C GLU A 240 18.26 -20.46 0.89
N ASP A 241 17.81 -19.60 1.82
CA ASP A 241 18.45 -18.32 2.16
C ASP A 241 18.59 -17.36 0.96
N GLY A 242 17.71 -17.52 -0.04
CA GLY A 242 17.60 -16.64 -1.19
C GLY A 242 16.81 -15.36 -0.88
N LEU A 243 16.31 -14.70 -1.93
CA LEU A 243 15.63 -13.40 -1.79
C LEU A 243 14.41 -13.48 -0.84
N ARG A 244 14.41 -12.63 0.19
CA ARG A 244 13.32 -12.53 1.18
C ARG A 244 12.04 -11.92 0.61
N CYS A 245 12.19 -11.05 -0.39
CA CYS A 245 11.09 -10.43 -1.12
C CYS A 245 11.33 -10.66 -2.62
N PRO A 246 10.97 -11.84 -3.15
CA PRO A 246 11.13 -12.16 -4.56
C PRO A 246 9.98 -11.56 -5.39
N GLY A 247 10.14 -11.53 -6.72
CA GLY A 247 9.17 -10.89 -7.63
C GLY A 247 7.77 -11.50 -7.54
N GLU A 248 7.68 -12.81 -7.26
CA GLU A 248 6.43 -13.53 -7.06
C GLU A 248 5.64 -12.98 -5.87
N GLN A 249 6.29 -12.43 -4.84
CA GLN A 249 5.59 -11.80 -3.72
C GLN A 249 4.94 -10.49 -4.17
N GLY A 250 5.69 -9.62 -4.85
CA GLY A 250 5.16 -8.37 -5.39
C GLY A 250 4.04 -8.59 -6.41
N MET A 251 4.08 -9.70 -7.16
CA MET A 251 3.00 -10.11 -8.05
C MET A 251 1.69 -10.37 -7.30
N LYS A 252 1.73 -11.02 -6.12
CA LYS A 252 0.52 -11.27 -5.31
C LYS A 252 -0.13 -9.96 -4.87
N ASP A 253 0.68 -9.01 -4.43
CA ASP A 253 0.20 -7.70 -3.97
C ASP A 253 -0.43 -6.91 -5.13
N ALA A 254 0.19 -6.98 -6.31
CA ALA A 254 -0.36 -6.38 -7.53
C ALA A 254 -1.71 -7.01 -7.91
N ILE A 255 -1.83 -8.35 -7.90
CA ILE A 255 -3.09 -9.05 -8.18
C ILE A 255 -4.17 -8.63 -7.19
N MET A 256 -3.85 -8.52 -5.91
CA MET A 256 -4.79 -8.07 -4.89
C MET A 256 -5.24 -6.63 -5.11
N ALA A 257 -4.32 -5.72 -5.41
CA ALA A 257 -4.63 -4.32 -5.68
C ALA A 257 -5.51 -4.15 -6.93
N LEU A 258 -5.15 -4.80 -8.04
CA LEU A 258 -5.90 -4.74 -9.29
C LEU A 258 -7.29 -5.38 -9.15
N SER A 259 -7.38 -6.54 -8.50
CA SER A 259 -8.67 -7.19 -8.22
C SER A 259 -9.56 -6.31 -7.35
N SER A 260 -8.98 -5.58 -6.40
CA SER A 260 -9.73 -4.63 -5.56
C SER A 260 -10.32 -3.50 -6.38
N ASN A 261 -9.56 -2.92 -7.32
CA ASN A 261 -10.07 -1.90 -8.24
C ASN A 261 -11.24 -2.43 -9.08
N ILE A 262 -11.15 -3.65 -9.59
CA ILE A 262 -12.24 -4.29 -10.35
C ILE A 262 -13.44 -4.54 -9.44
N ALA A 263 -13.24 -4.99 -8.20
CA ALA A 263 -14.32 -5.25 -7.25
C ALA A 263 -15.10 -3.97 -6.90
N MET A 264 -14.38 -2.86 -6.66
CA MET A 264 -14.98 -1.55 -6.40
C MET A 264 -15.76 -1.03 -7.61
N LYS A 265 -15.17 -1.10 -8.81
CA LYS A 265 -15.79 -0.63 -10.05
C LYS A 265 -17.03 -1.44 -10.43
N SER A 266 -16.97 -2.76 -10.29
CA SER A 266 -18.06 -3.68 -10.62
C SER A 266 -19.10 -3.81 -9.51
N LYS A 267 -18.77 -3.36 -8.28
CA LYS A 267 -19.58 -3.51 -7.06
C LYS A 267 -19.93 -4.97 -6.77
N LYS A 268 -18.97 -5.87 -6.99
CA LYS A 268 -19.13 -7.32 -6.81
C LYS A 268 -18.07 -7.85 -5.88
N ARG A 269 -18.39 -8.98 -5.24
CA ARG A 269 -17.40 -9.82 -4.57
C ARG A 269 -16.64 -10.62 -5.61
N ILE A 270 -15.31 -10.48 -5.60
CA ILE A 270 -14.40 -11.17 -6.52
C ILE A 270 -13.70 -12.28 -5.74
N VAL A 271 -13.85 -13.52 -6.21
CA VAL A 271 -13.10 -14.67 -5.72
C VAL A 271 -11.77 -14.72 -6.46
N PHE A 272 -10.68 -14.83 -5.72
CA PHE A 272 -9.36 -14.97 -6.30
C PHE A 272 -9.18 -16.34 -6.92
N LYS A 273 -8.61 -16.37 -8.13
CA LYS A 273 -8.35 -17.62 -8.85
C LYS A 273 -6.88 -18.02 -8.68
N PRO A 274 -6.55 -19.28 -8.34
CA PRO A 274 -5.17 -19.73 -8.16
C PRO A 274 -4.26 -19.45 -9.36
N GLU A 275 -4.80 -19.58 -10.57
CA GLU A 275 -4.08 -19.32 -11.81
C GLU A 275 -3.55 -17.90 -11.95
N TRP A 276 -4.16 -16.91 -11.28
CA TRP A 276 -3.63 -15.54 -11.31
C TRP A 276 -2.31 -15.40 -10.56
N PHE A 277 -2.05 -16.28 -9.58
CA PHE A 277 -0.87 -16.23 -8.72
C PHE A 277 0.27 -17.13 -9.22
N ASP A 278 0.12 -17.73 -10.40
CA ASP A 278 1.12 -18.56 -11.04
C ASP A 278 1.93 -17.71 -12.04
N PRO A 279 3.24 -17.49 -11.80
CA PRO A 279 4.07 -16.65 -12.67
C PRO A 279 4.27 -17.25 -14.08
N ASP A 280 4.04 -18.55 -14.25
CA ASP A 280 4.14 -19.23 -15.55
C ASP A 280 2.81 -19.19 -16.33
N ASN A 281 1.78 -18.49 -15.82
CA ASN A 281 0.45 -18.41 -16.41
C ASN A 281 0.09 -16.95 -16.76
N ASP A 282 -0.38 -16.74 -17.99
CA ASP A 282 -0.81 -15.41 -18.48
C ASP A 282 -2.19 -14.97 -17.92
N ALA A 283 -2.86 -15.82 -17.13
CA ALA A 283 -4.16 -15.49 -16.55
C ALA A 283 -4.03 -14.33 -15.55
N ALA A 284 -4.83 -13.27 -15.75
CA ALA A 284 -4.81 -12.10 -14.89
C ALA A 284 -6.23 -11.63 -14.57
N PRO A 285 -6.46 -10.96 -13.42
CA PRO A 285 -7.77 -10.46 -13.06
C PRO A 285 -8.34 -9.46 -14.08
N GLU A 286 -7.47 -8.69 -14.74
CA GLU A 286 -7.88 -7.69 -15.76
C GLU A 286 -8.28 -8.31 -17.11
N THR A 287 -7.83 -9.53 -17.42
CA THR A 287 -8.15 -10.24 -18.67
C THR A 287 -9.26 -11.28 -18.46
N ASP A 288 -9.70 -11.47 -17.22
CA ASP A 288 -10.75 -12.41 -16.88
C ASP A 288 -12.12 -11.93 -17.37
N LYS A 289 -12.71 -12.70 -18.28
CA LYS A 289 -14.01 -12.39 -18.88
C LYS A 289 -15.15 -12.41 -17.86
N GLU A 290 -15.04 -13.21 -16.80
CA GLU A 290 -16.08 -13.26 -15.76
C GLU A 290 -16.11 -11.98 -14.93
N LEU A 291 -14.97 -11.27 -14.85
CA LEU A 291 -14.84 -10.00 -14.15
C LEU A 291 -15.09 -8.78 -15.05
N THR A 292 -14.62 -8.84 -16.29
CA THR A 292 -14.64 -7.69 -17.22
C THR A 292 -15.88 -7.59 -18.11
N GLY A 293 -16.64 -8.68 -18.27
CA GLY A 293 -17.89 -8.71 -19.04
C GLY A 293 -17.68 -8.92 -20.53
#